data_AF-A0A522QUM3-F1
#
_entry.id   AF-A0A522QUM3-F1
#
_cell.length_a   1.000
_cell.length_b   1.000
_cell.length_c   1.000
_cell.angle_alpha   90.00
_cell.angle_beta   90.00
_cell.angle_gamma   90.00
#
_symmetry.space_group_name_H-M   'P 1'
#
loop_
_entity.id
_entity.type
_entity.pdbx_description
1 polymer ?
#
loop_
_entity_poly.entity_id
_entity_poly.type
_entity_poly.pdbx_seq_one_letter_code
_entity_poly.pdbx_strand_id
1 'polypeptide(L)' 'SITAAAAAAAAQAEPTADTRGAVDYKRDMVRVLTSRALHAARATIQA' A
#
# COMPACT_ATOMS: atom_id res chain seq x y z
N SER A 1 -5.41 -1.78 -12.77
CA SER A 1 -4.74 -0.47 -12.59
C SER A 1 -3.90 -0.49 -11.31
N ILE A 2 -2.92 0.41 -11.14
CA ILE A 2 -2.13 0.51 -9.89
C ILE A 2 -3.05 0.76 -8.68
N THR A 3 -4.09 1.58 -8.84
CA THR A 3 -5.10 1.83 -7.81
C THR A 3 -5.81 0.55 -7.36
N ALA A 4 -6.24 -0.30 -8.30
CA ALA A 4 -6.91 -1.56 -7.96
C ALA A 4 -5.96 -2.53 -7.26
N ALA A 5 -4.68 -2.59 -7.66
CA ALA A 5 -3.67 -3.42 -7.00
C ALA A 5 -3.41 -2.95 -5.56
N ALA A 6 -3.31 -1.62 -5.35
CA ALA A 6 -3.16 -1.04 -4.01
C ALA A 6 -4.37 -1.33 -3.10
N ALA A 7 -5.59 -1.25 -3.63
CA ALA A 7 -6.80 -1.58 -2.89
C ALA A 7 -6.84 -3.07 -2.51
N ALA A 8 -6.48 -3.96 -3.44
CA ALA A 8 -6.41 -5.40 -3.18
C ALA A 8 -5.37 -5.75 -2.10
N ALA A 9 -4.18 -5.14 -2.17
CA ALA A 9 -3.15 -5.33 -1.15
C ALA A 9 -3.62 -4.91 0.25
N ALA A 10 -4.30 -3.76 0.35
CA ALA A 10 -4.85 -3.29 1.61
C ALA A 10 -5.98 -4.19 2.13
N ALA A 11 -6.82 -4.72 1.25
CA ALA A 11 -7.90 -5.64 1.63
C ALA A 11 -7.37 -6.98 2.18
N GLN A 12 -6.23 -7.45 1.69
CA GLN A 12 -5.58 -8.69 2.15
C GLN A 12 -4.71 -8.50 3.40
N ALA A 13 -4.41 -7.26 3.80
CA ALA A 13 -3.54 -7.00 4.93
C ALA A 13 -4.26 -7.20 6.27
N GLU A 14 -3.59 -7.92 7.17
CA GLU A 14 -4.03 -8.17 8.55
C GLU A 14 -3.09 -7.50 9.56
N PRO A 15 -3.03 -6.16 9.62
CA PRO A 15 -2.15 -5.47 10.56
C PRO A 15 -2.73 -5.50 11.99
N THR A 16 -1.84 -5.53 12.98
CA THR A 16 -2.20 -5.37 14.40
C THR A 16 -1.99 -3.93 14.84
N ALA A 17 -2.83 -3.42 15.74
CA ALA A 17 -2.61 -2.12 16.37
C ALA A 17 -1.39 -2.18 17.32
N ASP A 18 -0.57 -1.13 17.32
CA ASP A 18 0.55 -0.95 18.26
C ASP A 18 0.87 0.56 18.43
N THR A 19 2.02 0.86 19.02
CA THR A 19 2.52 2.24 19.22
C THR A 19 2.73 3.04 17.93
N ARG A 20 2.73 2.39 16.75
CA ARG A 20 2.85 3.02 15.42
C ARG A 20 1.49 3.32 14.79
N GLY A 21 0.39 2.90 15.40
CA GLY A 21 -0.97 3.29 15.00
C GLY A 21 -1.99 2.16 14.99
N ALA A 22 -3.25 2.56 14.81
CA ALA A 22 -4.40 1.66 14.72
C ALA A 22 -4.39 0.82 13.43
N VAL A 23 -5.16 -0.28 13.44
CA VAL A 23 -5.33 -1.20 12.31
C VAL A 23 -5.74 -0.46 11.03
N ASP A 24 -6.73 0.44 11.12
CA ASP A 24 -7.25 1.15 9.95
C ASP A 24 -6.22 2.08 9.31
N TYR A 25 -5.44 2.79 10.14
CA TYR A 25 -4.33 3.61 9.68
C TYR A 25 -3.29 2.75 8.93
N LYS A 26 -2.92 1.61 9.50
CA LYS A 26 -1.95 0.70 8.86
C LYS A 26 -2.47 0.10 7.57
N ARG A 27 -3.76 -0.26 7.51
CA ARG A 27 -4.40 -0.74 6.29
C ARG A 27 -4.40 0.34 5.20
N ASP A 28 -4.67 1.59 5.56
CA ASP A 28 -4.57 2.70 4.61
C ASP A 28 -3.12 2.94 4.16
N MET A 29 -2.15 2.79 5.06
CA MET A 29 -0.73 2.87 4.71
C MET A 29 -0.31 1.78 3.72
N VAL A 30 -0.84 0.55 3.83
CA VAL A 30 -0.60 -0.50 2.81
C VAL A 30 -1.07 -0.01 1.44
N ARG A 31 -2.30 0.51 1.34
CA ARG A 31 -2.84 1.06 0.08
C ARG A 31 -1.93 2.15 -0.49
N VAL A 32 -1.54 3.13 0.33
CA VAL A 32 -0.72 4.26 -0.09
C VAL A 32 0.67 3.82 -0.55
N LEU A 33 1.35 2.99 0.25
CA LEU A 33 2.72 2.56 -0.04
C LEU A 33 2.79 1.61 -1.23
N THR A 34 1.84 0.69 -1.38
CA THR A 34 1.75 -0.16 -2.59
C THR A 34 1.59 0.70 -3.85
N SER A 35 0.71 1.70 -3.83
CA SER A 35 0.54 2.59 -4.99
C SER A 35 1.83 3.35 -5.30
N ARG A 36 2.50 3.91 -4.29
CA ARG A 36 3.77 4.65 -4.46
C ARG A 36 4.88 3.76 -5.01
N ALA A 37 5.04 2.56 -4.47
CA ALA A 37 6.06 1.62 -4.89
C ALA A 37 5.88 1.19 -6.35
N LEU A 38 4.65 0.86 -6.76
CA LEU A 38 4.36 0.47 -8.15
C LEU A 38 4.59 1.63 -9.14
N HIS A 39 4.26 2.86 -8.76
CA HIS A 39 4.57 4.03 -9.58
C HIS A 39 6.08 4.24 -9.73
N ALA A 40 6.83 4.14 -8.63
CA ALA A 40 8.28 4.26 -8.64
C ALA A 40 8.93 3.18 -9.52
N ALA A 41 8.53 1.92 -9.34
CA ALA A 41 9.05 0.79 -10.12
C ALA A 41 8.77 0.96 -11.62
N ARG A 42 7.55 1.39 -11.99
CA ARG A 42 7.22 1.68 -13.39
C ARG A 42 8.10 2.79 -13.96
N ALA A 43 8.34 3.86 -13.20
CA ALA A 43 9.23 4.93 -13.63
C ALA A 43 10.67 4.45 -13.81
N THR A 44 11.17 3.58 -12.93
CA THR A 44 12.51 3.00 -13.04
C THR A 44 12.68 2.12 -14.29
N ILE A 45 11.69 1.31 -14.66
CA ILE A 45 11.79 0.41 -15.83
C ILE A 45 11.65 1.17 -17.16
N GLN A 46 11.10 2.38 -17.14
CA GLN A 46 10.91 3.23 -18.33
C GLN A 46 12.10 4.16 -18.62
N ALA A 47 13.09 4.20 -17.74
CA ALA A 47 14.33 4.97 -17.88
C ALA A 47 15.43 4.12 -18.55
#